data_AF-A0A8S2SNF1-F1
#
_entry.id   AF-A0A8S2SNF1-F1
#
_cell.length_a   1.000
_cell.length_b   1.000
_cell.length_c   1.000
_cell.angle_alpha   90.00
_cell.angle_beta   90.00
_cell.angle_gamma   90.00
#
_symmetry.space_group_name_H-M   'P 1'
#
loop_
_entity.id
_entity.type
_entity.pdbx_description
1 polymer ?
#
loop_
_entity_poly.entity_id
_entity_poly.type
_entity_poly.pdbx_seq_one_letter_code
_entity_poly.pdbx_strand_id
1 'polypeptide(L)' 'MSHFIGILMMTGIYFFPEQRFFWSNTTRVESISSVMSRDRFLEIKKYLHVVDNSVQPNRTDANCDRAHK' A
#
# COMPACT_ATOMS: atom_id res chain seq x y z
N MET A 1 7.90 7.86 2.81
CA MET A 1 6.64 7.76 2.04
C MET A 1 6.86 7.77 0.53
N SER A 2 7.70 8.65 -0.03
CA SER A 2 7.89 8.76 -1.49
C SER A 2 8.32 7.45 -2.18
N HIS A 3 9.24 6.67 -1.58
CA HIS A 3 9.63 5.36 -2.11
C HIS A 3 8.49 4.34 -2.12
N PHE A 4 7.61 4.34 -1.12
CA PHE A 4 6.47 3.43 -1.07
C PHE A 4 5.50 3.70 -2.22
N ILE A 5 5.20 4.97 -2.49
CA ILE A 5 4.35 5.39 -3.61
C ILE A 5 5.00 5.03 -4.95
N GLY A 6 6.32 5.27 -5.10
CA GLY A 6 7.05 4.86 -6.30
C GLY A 6 6.99 3.35 -6.55
N ILE A 7 7.17 2.53 -5.50
CA ILE A 7 7.04 1.08 -5.61
C ILE A 7 5.60 0.69 -5.99
N LEU A 8 4.58 1.30 -5.40
CA LEU A 8 3.18 1.06 -5.80
C LEU A 8 2.94 1.31 -7.28
N MET A 9 3.47 2.41 -7.83
CA MET A 9 3.38 2.71 -9.27
C MET A 9 4.08 1.62 -10.10
N MET A 10 5.28 1.19 -9.70
CA MET A 10 5.99 0.11 -10.39
C MET A 10 5.22 -1.22 -10.34
N THR A 11 4.53 -1.52 -9.24
CA THR A 11 3.68 -2.73 -9.16
C THR A 11 2.48 -2.70 -10.11
N GLY A 12 2.08 -1.53 -10.62
CA GLY A 12 1.05 -1.42 -11.66
C GLY A 12 1.59 -1.70 -13.07
N ILE A 13 2.91 -1.60 -13.26
CA ILE A 13 3.58 -1.89 -14.55
C ILE A 13 3.88 -3.38 -14.69
N TYR A 14 4.33 -4.02 -13.60
CA TYR A 14 4.63 -5.45 -13.57
C TYR A 14 3.41 -6.27 -13.16
N PHE A 15 3.03 -7.27 -13.96
CA PHE A 15 1.97 -8.21 -13.60
C PHE A 15 2.52 -9.41 -12.82
N PHE A 16 2.52 -9.31 -11.49
CA PHE A 16 2.70 -10.46 -10.60
C PHE A 16 1.42 -10.75 -9.80
N PRO A 17 1.07 -12.03 -9.58
CA PRO A 17 -0.13 -12.39 -8.83
C PRO A 17 0.00 -11.99 -7.35
N GLU A 18 1.22 -11.96 -6.80
CA GLU A 18 1.49 -11.52 -5.44
C GLU A 18 2.62 -10.50 -5.38
N GLN A 19 2.44 -9.48 -4.53
CA GLN A 19 3.46 -8.45 -4.32
C GLN A 19 4.76 -9.01 -3.74
N ARG A 20 4.73 -10.13 -3.02
CA ARG A 20 5.95 -10.74 -2.44
C ARG A 20 6.95 -11.15 -3.51
N PHE A 21 6.50 -11.38 -4.74
CA PHE A 21 7.35 -11.83 -5.84
C PHE A 21 8.40 -10.80 -6.25
N PHE A 22 8.14 -9.49 -6.06
CA PHE A 22 9.15 -8.45 -6.32
C PHE A 22 10.45 -8.61 -5.50
N TRP A 23 10.41 -9.39 -4.41
CA TRP A 23 11.54 -9.69 -3.52
C TRP A 23 11.95 -11.16 -3.50
N SER A 24 11.31 -12.02 -4.29
CA SER A 24 11.64 -13.45 -4.35
C SER A 24 12.90 -13.66 -5.18
N ASN A 25 13.76 -14.62 -4.83
CA ASN A 25 15.03 -14.85 -5.52
C ASN A 25 14.87 -15.10 -7.04
N THR A 26 13.77 -15.71 -7.48
CA THR A 26 13.53 -16.06 -8.88
C THR A 26 12.85 -14.95 -9.70
N THR A 27 12.12 -14.05 -9.04
CA THR A 27 11.31 -13.01 -9.69
C THR A 27 11.65 -11.60 -9.18
N ARG A 28 12.82 -11.47 -8.56
CA ARG A 28 13.32 -10.24 -7.95
C ARG A 28 13.37 -9.13 -8.99
N VAL A 29 12.76 -7.99 -8.66
CA VAL A 29 12.90 -6.77 -9.45
C VAL A 29 13.84 -5.85 -8.70
N GLU A 30 15.05 -5.65 -9.22
CA GLU A 30 16.11 -4.95 -8.50
C GLU A 30 15.73 -3.49 -8.19
N SER A 31 15.03 -2.82 -9.11
CA SER A 31 14.56 -1.43 -8.92
C SER A 31 13.52 -1.27 -7.80
N ILE A 32 12.90 -2.36 -7.34
CA ILE A 32 11.97 -2.37 -6.20
C ILE A 32 12.67 -2.90 -4.94
N SER A 33 13.33 -4.05 -5.06
CA SER A 33 13.91 -4.79 -3.93
C SER A 33 15.13 -4.12 -3.29
N SER A 34 15.91 -3.34 -4.06
CA SER A 34 17.01 -2.55 -3.52
C SER A 34 16.56 -1.29 -2.77
N VAL A 35 15.35 -0.79 -3.06
CA VAL A 35 14.84 0.48 -2.51
C VAL A 35 14.21 0.28 -1.13
N MET A 36 13.50 -0.83 -0.91
CA MET A 36 12.82 -1.12 0.34
C MET A 36 12.74 -2.63 0.56
N SER A 37 12.89 -3.08 1.81
CA SER A 37 12.67 -4.50 2.12
C SER A 37 11.20 -4.89 1.96
N ARG A 38 10.96 -6.15 1.63
CA ARG A 38 9.61 -6.73 1.50
C ARG A 38 8.77 -6.44 2.73
N ASP A 39 9.32 -6.72 3.90
CA ASP A 39 8.57 -6.66 5.15
C ASP A 39 8.21 -5.22 5.51
N ARG A 40 9.10 -4.25 5.23
CA ARG A 40 8.80 -2.83 5.42
C ARG A 40 7.70 -2.35 4.48
N PHE A 41 7.74 -2.75 3.20
CA PHE A 41 6.69 -2.40 2.24
C PHE A 41 5.33 -2.96 2.67
N LEU A 42 5.29 -4.24 3.08
CA LEU A 42 4.06 -4.89 3.54
C LEU A 42 3.53 -4.29 4.84
N GLU A 43 4.40 -3.92 5.78
CA GLU A 43 4.02 -3.23 7.02
C GLU A 43 3.38 -1.87 6.74
N ILE A 44 4.03 -1.03 5.90
CA ILE A 44 3.46 0.26 5.50
C ILE A 44 2.11 0.05 4.82
N LYS A 45 2.01 -0.90 3.88
CA LYS A 45 0.75 -1.20 3.19
C LYS A 45 -0.35 -1.65 4.16
N LYS A 46 -0.02 -2.47 5.16
CA LYS A 46 -0.97 -2.97 6.17
C LYS A 46 -1.53 -1.84 7.03
N TYR A 47 -0.69 -0.86 7.39
CA TYR A 47 -1.06 0.24 8.28
C TYR A 47 -1.30 1.57 7.55
N LEU A 48 -1.48 1.53 6.22
CA LEU A 48 -1.78 2.74 5.45
C LEU A 48 -3.21 3.21 5.78
N HIS A 49 -3.30 4.28 6.55
CA HIS A 49 -4.54 4.93 6.93
C HIS A 49 -4.58 6.34 6.35
N VAL A 50 -5.63 6.67 5.59
CA VAL A 50 -5.79 7.95 4.88
C VAL A 50 -6.97 8.78 5.40
N VAL A 51 -7.60 8.32 6.48
CA VAL A 51 -8.72 9.00 7.13
C VAL A 51 -8.28 9.53 8.50
N ASP A 52 -8.97 10.53 9.02
CA ASP A 52 -8.80 10.98 10.41
C ASP A 52 -9.97 10.47 11.26
N ASN A 53 -9.67 9.60 12.22
CA ASN A 53 -10.68 8.98 13.08
C ASN A 53 -11.30 9.96 14.09
N SER A 54 -10.65 11.11 14.34
CA SER A 54 -11.18 12.12 15.27
C SER A 54 -12.36 12.90 14.69
N VAL A 55 -12.52 12.90 13.37
CA VAL A 55 -13.58 13.62 12.64
C VAL A 55 -14.53 12.69 11.87
N GLN A 56 -14.38 11.37 12.06
CA GLN A 56 -15.20 10.37 11.38
C GLN A 56 -16.67 10.46 11.86
N PRO A 57 -17.63 10.76 10.96
CA PRO A 57 -19.04 10.84 11.34
C PRO A 57 -19.59 9.47 11.75
N ASN A 58 -20.53 9.47 12.68
CA ASN A 58 -21.24 8.24 13.06
C ASN A 58 -22.02 7.68 11.86
N ARG A 59 -22.17 6.35 11.79
CA ARG A 59 -22.84 5.67 10.67
C ARG A 59 -24.29 6.08 10.45
N THR A 60 -24.92 6.67 11.46
CA THR A 60 -26.30 7.18 11.44
C THR A 60 -26.38 8.66 11.11
N ASP A 61 -25.24 9.36 10.98
CA ASP A 61 -25.18 10.77 10.61
C ASP A 61 -25.56 10.95 9.14
N ALA A 62 -26.34 11.99 8.83
CA ALA A 62 -26.75 12.31 7.46
C ALA A 62 -25.56 12.63 6.54
N ASN A 63 -24.43 13.05 7.12
CA ASN A 63 -23.18 13.34 6.40
C ASN A 63 -22.24 12.13 6.32
N CYS A 64 -22.64 10.95 6.82
CA CYS A 64 -21.82 9.76 6.73
C CYS A 64 -21.81 9.22 5.29
N ASP A 65 -20.71 9.46 4.57
CA ASP A 65 -20.46 8.80 3.28
C ASP A 65 -20.07 7.33 3.51
N ARG A 66 -20.68 6.41 2.75
CA ARG A 66 -20.35 4.98 2.78
C ARG A 66 -18.91 4.68 2.35
N ALA A 67 -18.32 5.56 1.51
CA ALA A 67 -16.94 5.44 1.08
C ALA A 67 -15.93 5.82 2.18
N HIS A 68 -16.39 6.51 3.23
CA HIS A 68 -15.57 6.84 4.38
C HIS A 68 -15.34 5.57 5.22
N LYS A 69 -14.09 5.10 5.28
CA LYS A 69 -13.66 3.90 6.00
C LYS A 69 -12.88 4.27 7.24
#